data_AF-A0A939GRC2-F1
#
_entry.id   AF-A0A939GRC2-F1
#
_cell.length_a   1.000
_cell.length_b   1.000
_cell.length_c   1.000
_cell.angle_alpha   90.00
_cell.angle_beta   90.00
_cell.angle_gamma   90.00
#
_symmetry.space_group_name_H-M   'P 1'
#
loop_
_entity.id
_entity.type
_entity.pdbx_description
1 polymer ?
#
loop_
_entity_poly.entity_id
_entity_poly.type
_entity_poly.pdbx_seq_one_letter_code
_entity_poly.pdbx_strand_id
1 'polypeptide(L)'
;MSNSIESVDDLILASHGNWKFDQQVSESFDSHVIKSVPFYEEIQRMVVEISEYFIKDNSVIYDIGSSTGTTLSLLSQQHISKKNINLFGI
;
A
#
# COMPACT_ATOMS: atom_id res chain seq x y z
N MET A 1 -14.59 29.31 11.91
CA MET A 1 -14.67 29.01 10.46
C MET A 1 -15.08 27.55 10.35
N SER A 2 -16.23 27.23 9.75
CA SER A 2 -16.61 25.83 9.53
C SER A 2 -15.72 25.25 8.44
N ASN A 3 -14.97 24.19 8.72
CA ASN A 3 -14.24 23.49 7.66
C ASN A 3 -15.27 22.81 6.75
N SER A 4 -15.35 23.25 5.49
CA SER A 4 -16.16 22.60 4.44
C SER A 4 -15.62 21.20 4.17
N ILE A 5 -16.52 20.22 4.03
CA ILE A 5 -16.17 18.90 3.50
C ILE A 5 -16.01 19.07 1.99
N GLU A 6 -14.86 18.67 1.47
CA GLU A 6 -14.49 18.77 0.05
C GLU A 6 -14.19 17.37 -0.51
N SER A 7 -14.34 17.22 -1.82
CA SER A 7 -13.96 16.00 -2.53
C SER A 7 -12.45 15.96 -2.76
N VAL A 8 -11.81 14.87 -2.32
CA VAL A 8 -10.38 14.57 -2.57
C VAL A 8 -10.24 13.64 -3.77
N ASP A 9 -11.16 12.69 -3.92
CA ASP A 9 -11.31 11.77 -5.07
C ASP A 9 -12.79 11.32 -5.14
N ASP A 10 -13.15 10.53 -6.15
CA ASP A 10 -14.52 10.08 -6.43
C ASP A 10 -15.30 9.62 -5.18
N LEU A 11 -14.65 8.84 -4.30
CA LEU A 11 -15.25 8.26 -3.09
C LEU A 11 -14.60 8.76 -1.79
N ILE A 12 -13.61 9.65 -1.87
CA ILE A 12 -12.85 10.14 -0.70
C ILE A 12 -13.20 11.59 -0.45
N LEU A 13 -13.78 11.85 0.72
CA LEU A 13 -14.13 13.19 1.18
C LEU A 13 -13.27 13.57 2.38
N ALA A 14 -12.80 14.82 2.43
CA ALA A 14 -12.11 15.34 3.59
C ALA A 14 -12.34 16.83 3.74
N SER A 15 -12.25 17.32 4.98
CA SER A 15 -12.17 18.76 5.24
C SER A 15 -10.72 19.17 5.49
N HIS A 16 -10.39 20.42 5.21
CA HIS A 16 -9.01 20.92 5.30
C HIS A 16 -8.40 20.65 6.69
N GLY A 17 -7.23 20.01 6.73
CA GLY A 17 -6.52 19.65 7.96
C GLY A 17 -7.14 18.50 8.79
N ASN A 18 -8.23 17.87 8.32
CA ASN A 18 -8.91 16.78 9.02
C ASN A 18 -8.95 15.47 8.22
N TRP A 19 -8.02 15.29 7.27
CA TRP A 19 -7.90 14.04 6.54
C TRP A 19 -7.51 12.91 7.51
N LYS A 20 -8.14 11.74 7.35
CA LYS A 20 -7.87 10.54 8.13
C LYS A 20 -7.93 9.34 7.21
N PHE A 21 -7.02 8.39 7.44
CA PHE A 21 -7.12 7.07 6.83
C PHE A 21 -8.13 6.24 7.63
N ASP A 22 -9.41 6.35 7.28
CA ASP A 22 -10.50 5.61 7.89
C ASP A 22 -11.00 4.47 6.98
N GLN A 23 -12.10 3.82 7.38
CA GLN A 23 -12.67 2.72 6.60
C GLN A 23 -13.03 3.15 5.17
N GLN A 24 -13.65 4.32 5.00
CA GLN A 24 -14.05 4.82 3.69
C GLN A 24 -12.83 5.03 2.79
N VAL A 25 -11.76 5.64 3.33
CA VAL A 25 -10.50 5.80 2.60
C VAL A 25 -9.91 4.44 2.24
N SER A 26 -9.86 3.50 3.20
CA SER A 26 -9.24 2.19 3.00
C SER A 26 -9.90 1.36 1.88
N GLU A 27 -11.22 1.47 1.72
CA GLU A 27 -11.97 0.75 0.68
C GLU A 27 -11.66 1.26 -0.74
N SER A 28 -11.24 2.52 -0.87
CA SER A 28 -10.95 3.15 -2.17
C SER A 28 -9.48 3.50 -2.38
N PHE A 29 -8.63 3.20 -1.40
CA PHE A 29 -7.24 3.68 -1.35
C PHE A 29 -6.41 3.21 -2.55
N ASP A 30 -6.55 1.95 -2.97
CA ASP A 30 -5.77 1.40 -4.07
C ASP A 30 -6.08 2.12 -5.40
N SER A 31 -7.36 2.36 -5.68
CA SER A 31 -7.76 3.12 -6.87
C SER A 31 -7.27 4.57 -6.78
N HIS A 32 -7.38 5.17 -5.59
CA HIS A 32 -6.95 6.53 -5.35
C HIS A 32 -5.46 6.73 -5.58
N VAL A 33 -4.62 5.86 -5.00
CA VAL A 33 -3.16 5.99 -5.08
C VAL A 33 -2.65 5.75 -6.50
N ILE A 34 -3.25 4.81 -7.24
CA ILE A 34 -2.90 4.54 -8.65
C ILE A 34 -3.19 5.75 -9.54
N LYS A 35 -4.33 6.44 -9.34
CA LYS A 35 -4.67 7.66 -10.09
C LYS A 35 -3.80 8.85 -9.70
N SER A 36 -3.39 8.94 -8.43
CA SER A 36 -2.85 10.15 -7.83
C SER A 36 -1.33 10.18 -7.74
N VAL A 37 -0.67 9.02 -7.75
CA VAL A 37 0.79 8.90 -7.64
C VAL A 37 1.35 8.42 -8.98
N PRO A 38 2.10 9.28 -9.70
CA PRO A 38 2.76 8.86 -10.94
C PRO A 38 3.68 7.66 -10.71
N PHE A 39 3.61 6.70 -11.61
CA PHE A 39 4.44 5.49 -11.61
C PHE A 39 4.28 4.56 -10.39
N TYR A 40 3.14 4.62 -9.70
CA TYR A 40 2.88 3.77 -8.52
C TYR A 40 3.08 2.28 -8.84
N GLU A 41 2.49 1.79 -9.94
CA GLU A 41 2.58 0.39 -10.33
C GLU A 41 4.02 -0.02 -10.72
N GLU A 42 4.76 0.87 -11.39
CA GLU A 42 6.16 0.63 -11.71
C GLU A 42 7.03 0.54 -10.46
N ILE A 43 6.80 1.39 -9.47
CA ILE A 43 7.52 1.34 -8.19
C ILE A 43 7.20 0.02 -7.47
N GLN A 44 5.93 -0.37 -7.40
CA GLN A 44 5.53 -1.66 -6.82
C GLN A 44 6.24 -2.83 -7.49
N ARG A 45 6.27 -2.86 -8.83
CA ARG A 45 6.99 -3.88 -9.61
C ARG A 45 8.49 -3.88 -9.30
N MET A 46 9.14 -2.71 -9.32
CA MET A 46 10.58 -2.61 -9.05
C MET A 46 10.94 -3.07 -7.63
N VAL A 47 10.11 -2.76 -6.63
CA VAL A 47 10.30 -3.24 -5.24
C VAL A 47 10.27 -4.77 -5.21
N VAL A 48 9.31 -5.38 -5.91
CA VAL A 48 9.18 -6.84 -6.00
C VAL A 48 10.40 -7.45 -6.71
N GLU A 49 10.84 -6.89 -7.84
CA GLU A 49 12.03 -7.34 -8.57
C GLU A 49 13.31 -7.25 -7.71
N ILE A 50 13.53 -6.13 -7.04
CA ILE A 50 14.69 -5.93 -6.15
C ILE A 50 14.65 -6.91 -4.98
N SER A 51 13.46 -7.26 -4.48
CA SER A 51 13.33 -8.16 -3.33
C SER A 51 13.88 -9.57 -3.57
N GLU A 52 14.03 -10.01 -4.83
CA GLU A 52 14.60 -11.33 -5.18
C GLU A 52 16.02 -11.54 -4.65
N TYR A 53 16.80 -10.47 -4.54
CA TYR A 53 18.17 -10.53 -4.04
C TYR A 53 18.23 -10.73 -2.51
N PHE A 54 17.16 -10.39 -1.80
CA PHE A 54 17.14 -10.32 -0.33
C PHE A 54 16.26 -11.40 0.31
N ILE A 55 15.11 -11.72 -0.29
CA ILE A 55 14.15 -12.68 0.28
C ILE A 55 14.61 -14.11 0.02
N LYS A 56 14.87 -14.83 1.11
CA LYS A 56 15.31 -16.23 1.16
C LYS A 56 14.39 -17.04 2.09
N ASP A 57 14.58 -18.36 2.13
CA ASP A 57 13.89 -19.21 3.09
C ASP A 57 14.10 -18.69 4.53
N ASN A 58 13.03 -18.71 5.32
CA ASN A 58 12.97 -18.21 6.70
C ASN A 58 13.17 -16.69 6.87
N SER A 59 13.01 -15.90 5.80
CA SER A 59 13.09 -14.44 5.90
C SER A 59 11.91 -13.85 6.67
N VAL A 60 12.17 -12.72 7.33
CA VAL A 60 11.13 -11.89 7.93
C VAL A 60 11.10 -10.55 7.21
N ILE A 61 9.93 -10.16 6.73
CA ILE A 61 9.68 -8.97 5.94
C ILE A 61 8.72 -8.07 6.71
N TYR A 62 9.09 -6.80 6.84
CA TYR A 62 8.24 -5.75 7.40
C TYR A 62 7.96 -4.69 6.33
N ASP A 63 6.70 -4.37 6.13
CA ASP A 63 6.23 -3.26 5.30
C ASP A 63 5.70 -2.14 6.20
N ILE A 64 6.40 -1.01 6.22
CA ILE A 64 6.14 0.10 7.14
C ILE A 64 5.30 1.13 6.40
N GLY A 65 4.11 1.42 6.93
CA GLY A 65 3.10 2.19 6.20
C GLY A 65 2.38 1.32 5.17
N SER A 66 2.08 0.07 5.52
CA SER A 66 1.59 -0.92 4.55
C SER A 66 0.23 -0.59 3.95
N SER A 67 -0.50 0.39 4.49
CA SER A 67 -1.81 0.81 4.01
C SER A 67 -2.78 -0.37 3.87
N THR A 68 -3.24 -0.69 2.67
CA THR A 68 -4.10 -1.86 2.32
C THR A 68 -3.32 -3.15 2.05
N GLY A 69 -1.99 -3.13 2.12
CA GLY A 69 -1.12 -4.29 2.01
C GLY A 69 -0.75 -4.70 0.58
N THR A 70 -0.88 -3.80 -0.41
CA THR A 70 -0.57 -4.09 -1.82
C THR A 70 0.84 -4.67 -1.98
N THR A 71 1.85 -4.03 -1.38
CA THR A 71 3.26 -4.47 -1.50
C THR A 71 3.47 -5.85 -0.89
N LEU A 72 2.94 -6.11 0.31
CA LEU A 72 3.02 -7.42 0.95
C LEU A 72 2.34 -8.52 0.12
N SER A 73 1.18 -8.22 -0.49
CA SER A 73 0.47 -9.16 -1.36
C SER A 73 1.32 -9.55 -2.57
N LEU A 74 1.93 -8.56 -3.23
CA LEU A 74 2.80 -8.79 -4.38
C LEU A 74 4.06 -9.58 -4.00
N LEU A 75 4.71 -9.24 -2.88
CA LEU A 75 5.86 -9.98 -2.35
C LEU A 75 5.50 -11.43 -2.02
N SER A 76 4.34 -11.66 -1.40
CA SER A 76 3.87 -13.02 -1.08
C SER A 76 3.64 -13.84 -2.35
N GLN A 77 3.13 -13.24 -3.42
CA GLN A 77 2.91 -13.93 -4.69
C GLN A 77 4.24 -14.24 -5.38
N GLN A 78 5.15 -13.26 -5.48
CA GLN A 78 6.46 -13.45 -6.13
C GLN A 78 7.30 -14.53 -5.43
N HIS A 79 7.24 -14.61 -4.10
CA HIS A 79 8.08 -15.49 -3.30
C HIS A 79 7.37 -16.74 -2.79
N ILE A 80 6.30 -17.19 -3.44
CA ILE A 80 5.51 -18.36 -3.04
C ILE A 80 6.34 -19.66 -2.93
N SER A 81 7.47 -19.74 -3.63
CA SER A 81 8.40 -20.88 -3.58
C SER A 81 9.35 -20.87 -2.37
N LYS A 82 9.49 -19.73 -1.67
CA LYS A 82 10.35 -19.61 -0.50
C LYS A 82 9.67 -20.22 0.72
N LYS A 83 10.41 -20.97 1.51
CA LYS A 83 9.88 -21.65 2.69
C LYS A 83 9.89 -20.72 3.89
N ASN A 84 8.84 -20.79 4.70
CA ASN A 84 8.76 -20.14 6.02
C ASN A 84 9.03 -18.62 6.01
N ILE A 85 8.65 -17.91 4.95
CA ILE A 85 8.72 -16.44 4.96
C ILE A 85 7.58 -15.89 5.83
N ASN A 86 7.89 -14.85 6.62
CA ASN A 86 6.90 -14.16 7.44
C ASN A 86 6.78 -12.70 6.98
N LEU A 87 5.57 -12.25 6.69
CA LEU A 87 5.28 -10.91 6.19
C LEU A 87 4.41 -10.16 7.20
N PHE A 88 4.84 -8.98 7.60
CA PHE A 88 4.15 -8.13 8.58
C PHE A 88 3.95 -6.72 8.04
N GLY A 89 2.73 -6.20 8.13
CA GLY A 89 2.41 -4.80 7.85
C GLY A 89 2.32 -4.00 9.16
N ILE A 90 2.86 -2.78 9.17
CA ILE A 90 2.87 -1.85 10.31
C ILE A 90 2.26 -0.51 9.88
#